data_AF-A0A481SXX6-F1
#
_entry.id   AF-A0A481SXX6-F1
#
_cell.length_a   1.000
_cell.length_b   1.000
_cell.length_c   1.000
_cell.angle_alpha   90.00
_cell.angle_beta   90.00
_cell.angle_gamma   90.00
#
_symmetry.space_group_name_H-M   'P 1'
#
loop_
_entity.id
_entity.type
_entity.pdbx_description
1 polymer ?
#
loop_
_entity_poly.entity_id
_entity_poly.type
_entity_poly.pdbx_seq_one_letter_code
_entity_poly.pdbx_strand_id
1 'polypeptide(L)'
;MSILTYNGGAIVAMTGKNCVAVAADRRFGVQAQTISLDFQKVFEMGPYLYLGLPGLATDTETVHERLRFRLNLYELRENRRIRPKTFAAMVSNLLYERRFGPYFVEPVIAGLDPKTFEPYICNLDLIGCPNTPEDFVVAGTCAEQLYGMCEVLWEPDLEPDDLFETISQALMNAFDRDAGSVGEQ
;
A
#
# COMPACT_ATOMS: atom_id res chain seq x y z
N MET A 1 3.60 -10.92 -20.49
CA MET A 1 3.50 -11.01 -19.02
C MET A 1 4.05 -9.70 -18.47
N SER A 2 3.31 -9.02 -17.60
CA SER A 2 3.74 -7.71 -17.05
C SER A 2 4.90 -7.91 -16.08
N ILE A 3 5.78 -6.91 -15.94
CA ILE A 3 6.84 -6.93 -14.92
C ILE A 3 6.22 -6.86 -13.51
N LEU A 4 5.09 -6.16 -13.37
CA LEU A 4 4.36 -6.04 -12.10
C LEU A 4 3.84 -7.38 -11.58
N THR A 5 3.55 -8.33 -12.48
CA THR A 5 3.03 -9.66 -12.11
C THR A 5 4.14 -10.67 -11.82
N TYR A 6 5.42 -10.28 -11.94
CA TYR A 6 6.54 -11.22 -11.85
C TYR A 6 6.69 -11.85 -10.46
N ASN A 7 6.55 -11.04 -9.41
CA ASN A 7 6.59 -11.51 -8.03
C ASN A 7 5.20 -11.73 -7.43
N GLY A 8 4.16 -11.18 -8.05
CA GLY A 8 2.82 -11.10 -7.47
C GLY A 8 2.75 -10.06 -6.37
N GLY A 9 1.66 -10.07 -5.62
CA GLY A 9 1.48 -9.23 -4.44
C GLY A 9 0.19 -8.45 -4.49
N ALA A 10 -0.38 -8.24 -3.32
CA ALA A 10 -1.68 -7.64 -3.11
C ALA A 10 -1.59 -6.72 -1.91
N ILE A 11 -2.06 -5.48 -2.05
CA ILE A 11 -2.20 -4.55 -0.94
C ILE A 11 -3.53 -3.84 -1.04
N VAL A 12 -4.21 -3.70 0.10
CA VAL A 12 -5.43 -2.92 0.25
C VAL A 12 -5.27 -1.98 1.44
N ALA A 13 -5.81 -0.78 1.33
CA ALA A 13 -6.02 0.11 2.45
C ALA A 13 -7.45 0.63 2.45
N MET A 14 -8.05 0.74 3.62
CA MET A 14 -9.43 1.19 3.82
C MET A 14 -9.49 2.26 4.91
N THR A 15 -10.37 3.23 4.73
CA THR A 15 -10.72 4.19 5.77
C THR A 15 -11.85 3.65 6.63
N GLY A 16 -11.80 3.99 7.93
CA GLY A 16 -12.92 3.89 8.84
C GLY A 16 -13.05 5.17 9.66
N LYS A 17 -13.84 5.10 10.73
CA LYS A 17 -14.10 6.23 11.61
C LYS A 17 -12.89 6.52 12.50
N ASN A 18 -12.17 7.59 12.18
CA ASN A 18 -10.92 8.00 12.86
C ASN A 18 -9.85 6.89 12.91
N CYS A 19 -9.92 5.93 11.97
CA CYS A 19 -8.99 4.83 11.86
C CYS A 19 -8.71 4.53 10.38
N VAL A 20 -7.59 3.86 10.13
CA VAL A 20 -7.22 3.36 8.80
C VAL A 20 -6.70 1.95 8.97
N ALA A 21 -7.00 1.09 8.01
CA ALA A 21 -6.46 -0.26 7.94
C ALA A 21 -5.65 -0.42 6.67
N VAL A 22 -4.55 -1.18 6.75
CA VAL A 22 -3.75 -1.60 5.61
C VAL A 22 -3.44 -3.08 5.75
N ALA A 23 -3.61 -3.82 4.68
CA ALA A 23 -3.37 -5.26 4.66
C ALA A 23 -2.67 -5.67 3.38
N ALA A 24 -1.83 -6.70 3.47
CA ALA A 24 -1.04 -7.20 2.36
C ALA A 24 -0.84 -8.71 2.45
N ASP A 25 -0.65 -9.36 1.31
CA ASP A 25 -0.22 -10.76 1.27
C ASP A 25 1.29 -10.89 1.58
N ARG A 26 1.70 -12.07 2.07
CA ARG A 26 3.08 -12.32 2.51
C ARG A 26 3.90 -13.16 1.52
N ARG A 27 3.29 -13.60 0.42
CA ARG A 27 3.98 -14.40 -0.60
C ARG A 27 5.10 -13.61 -1.29
N PHE A 28 6.27 -14.23 -1.39
CA PHE A 28 7.32 -13.87 -2.33
C PHE A 28 7.54 -15.02 -3.31
N GLY A 29 7.23 -14.77 -4.59
CA GLY A 29 7.40 -15.74 -5.65
C GLY A 29 8.30 -15.22 -6.77
N VAL A 30 8.80 -16.15 -7.58
CA VAL A 30 9.34 -15.90 -8.91
C VAL A 30 8.43 -16.63 -9.87
N GLN A 31 7.57 -15.88 -10.55
CA GLN A 31 6.49 -16.42 -11.38
C GLN A 31 5.67 -17.46 -10.58
N ALA A 32 5.52 -18.68 -11.12
CA ALA A 32 4.77 -19.75 -10.50
C ALA A 32 5.46 -20.36 -9.26
N GLN A 33 6.75 -20.14 -9.05
CA GLN A 33 7.49 -20.71 -7.92
C GLN A 33 7.39 -19.79 -6.69
N THR A 34 6.80 -20.28 -5.60
CA THR A 34 6.86 -19.61 -4.30
C THR A 34 8.22 -19.85 -3.65
N ILE A 35 8.87 -18.78 -3.19
CA ILE A 35 10.17 -18.82 -2.51
C ILE A 35 10.00 -18.68 -0.99
N SER A 36 9.15 -17.75 -0.56
CA SER A 36 8.85 -17.50 0.85
C SER A 36 7.40 -17.07 1.04
N LEU A 37 6.88 -17.25 2.26
CA LEU A 37 5.57 -16.76 2.71
C LEU A 37 5.71 -15.69 3.80
N ASP A 38 6.93 -15.17 4.01
CA ASP A 38 7.22 -14.16 5.02
C ASP A 38 7.95 -12.95 4.41
N PHE A 39 7.36 -12.37 3.36
CA PHE A 39 7.90 -11.18 2.71
C PHE A 39 7.13 -9.93 3.11
N GLN A 40 7.85 -8.95 3.66
CA GLN A 40 7.28 -7.69 4.12
C GLN A 40 6.98 -6.78 2.92
N LYS A 41 5.71 -6.38 2.79
CA LYS A 41 5.26 -5.40 1.77
C LYS A 41 4.74 -4.09 2.37
N VAL A 42 4.46 -4.08 3.67
CA VAL A 42 3.98 -2.92 4.43
C VAL A 42 5.07 -2.46 5.37
N PHE A 43 5.43 -1.18 5.26
CA PHE A 43 6.52 -0.56 5.99
C PHE A 43 6.01 0.60 6.84
N GLU A 44 6.48 0.69 8.08
CA GLU A 44 6.20 1.82 8.96
C GLU A 44 7.08 3.01 8.55
N MET A 45 6.43 4.13 8.24
CA MET A 45 7.06 5.40 7.86
C MET A 45 6.85 6.48 8.93
N GLY A 46 6.31 6.11 10.09
CA GLY A 46 6.06 6.96 11.24
C GLY A 46 4.97 6.36 12.14
N PRO A 47 4.70 6.96 13.32
CA PRO A 47 3.82 6.36 14.33
C PRO A 47 2.40 6.03 13.85
N TYR A 48 1.89 6.78 12.88
CA TYR A 48 0.54 6.61 12.31
C TYR A 48 0.59 6.66 10.78
N LEU A 49 1.69 6.22 10.16
CA LEU A 49 1.88 6.30 8.72
C LEU A 49 2.56 5.04 8.21
N TYR A 50 1.88 4.36 7.29
CA TYR A 50 2.31 3.12 6.66
C TYR A 50 2.37 3.27 5.14
N LEU A 51 3.31 2.53 4.54
CA LEU A 51 3.53 2.46 3.12
C LEU A 51 3.49 0.99 2.69
N GLY A 52 2.53 0.64 1.84
CA GLY A 52 2.48 -0.60 1.09
C GLY A 52 3.15 -0.47 -0.27
N LEU A 53 3.98 -1.44 -0.65
CA LEU A 53 4.65 -1.50 -1.95
C LEU A 53 4.43 -2.87 -2.61
N PRO A 54 3.39 -3.04 -3.46
CA PRO A 54 3.26 -4.19 -4.34
C PRO A 54 4.01 -3.97 -5.65
N GLY A 55 4.33 -5.05 -6.34
CA GLY A 55 4.98 -5.04 -7.66
C GLY A 55 6.28 -5.85 -7.69
N LEU A 56 7.31 -5.31 -8.34
CA LEU A 56 8.62 -5.95 -8.44
C LEU A 56 9.33 -5.88 -7.07
N ALA A 57 9.74 -7.03 -6.54
CA ALA A 57 10.36 -7.12 -5.21
C ALA A 57 11.66 -6.29 -5.09
N THR A 58 12.46 -6.24 -6.16
CA THR A 58 13.68 -5.42 -6.19
C THR A 58 13.38 -3.93 -6.01
N ASP A 59 12.34 -3.44 -6.70
CA ASP A 59 11.95 -2.03 -6.63
C ASP A 59 11.24 -1.73 -5.32
N THR A 60 10.53 -2.70 -4.74
CA THR A 60 9.92 -2.59 -3.41
C THR A 60 10.96 -2.20 -2.35
N GLU A 61 12.03 -2.98 -2.24
CA GLU A 61 13.14 -2.69 -1.30
C GLU A 61 13.85 -1.38 -1.65
N THR A 62 14.12 -1.15 -2.94
CA THR A 62 14.85 0.05 -3.39
C THR A 62 14.07 1.34 -3.11
N VAL A 63 12.77 1.35 -3.39
CA VAL A 63 11.89 2.49 -3.15
C VAL A 63 11.68 2.71 -1.65
N HIS A 64 11.50 1.63 -0.87
CA HIS A 64 11.42 1.71 0.58
C HIS A 64 12.65 2.43 1.18
N GLU A 65 13.86 1.96 0.88
CA GLU A 65 15.09 2.52 1.43
C GLU A 65 15.31 3.98 0.99
N ARG A 66 15.00 4.31 -0.27
CA ARG A 66 15.09 5.69 -0.76
C ARG A 66 14.09 6.63 -0.07
N LEU A 67 12.86 6.17 0.15
CA LEU A 67 11.84 6.95 0.85
C LEU A 67 12.19 7.12 2.31
N ARG A 68 12.67 6.06 2.98
CA ARG A 68 13.15 6.12 4.36
C ARG A 68 14.26 7.15 4.53
N PHE A 69 15.21 7.18 3.61
CA PHE A 69 16.27 8.19 3.58
C PHE A 69 15.72 9.62 3.44
N ARG A 70 14.83 9.86 2.46
CA ARG A 70 14.23 11.19 2.24
C ARG A 70 13.38 11.64 3.42
N LEU A 71 12.62 10.72 4.02
CA LEU A 71 11.80 10.96 5.19
C LEU A 71 12.64 11.38 6.39
N ASN A 72 13.69 10.61 6.72
CA ASN A 72 14.57 10.93 7.83
C ASN A 72 15.23 12.31 7.68
N LEU A 73 15.67 12.65 6.47
CA LEU A 73 16.21 13.98 6.17
C LEU A 73 15.17 15.09 6.32
N TYR A 74 13.93 14.83 5.89
CA TYR A 74 12.82 15.77 6.03
C TYR A 74 12.52 16.05 7.51
N GLU A 75 12.36 15.01 8.32
CA GLU A 75 12.06 15.16 9.75
C GLU A 75 13.18 15.88 10.51
N LEU A 76 14.45 15.59 10.21
CA LEU A 76 15.59 16.28 10.80
C LEU A 76 15.65 17.77 10.41
N ARG A 77 15.30 18.10 9.16
CA ARG A 77 15.34 19.48 8.65
C ARG A 77 14.18 20.33 9.17
N GLU A 78 12.98 19.78 9.12
CA GLU A 78 11.74 20.50 9.44
C GLU A 78 11.38 20.40 10.93
N ASN A 79 12.06 19.53 11.67
CA ASN A 79 11.83 19.25 13.09
C ASN A 79 10.35 18.96 13.42
N ARG A 80 9.67 18.27 12.52
CA ARG A 80 8.26 17.85 12.65
C ARG A 80 8.02 16.54 11.91
N ARG A 81 7.03 15.79 12.38
CA ARG A 81 6.53 14.60 11.68
C ARG A 81 5.89 14.99 10.35
N ILE A 82 6.13 14.17 9.33
CA ILE A 82 5.53 14.38 8.01
C ILE A 82 4.01 14.13 8.08
N ARG A 83 3.23 14.91 7.32
CA ARG A 83 1.80 14.65 7.13
C ARG A 83 1.60 13.61 6.02
N PRO A 84 0.59 12.72 6.09
CA PRO A 84 0.34 11.72 5.06
C PRO A 84 0.25 12.31 3.64
N LYS A 85 -0.46 13.43 3.48
CA LYS A 85 -0.56 14.15 2.19
C LYS A 85 0.78 14.68 1.67
N THR A 86 1.67 15.13 2.56
CA THR A 86 3.03 15.58 2.18
C THR A 86 3.90 14.38 1.82
N PHE A 87 3.74 13.26 2.52
CA PHE A 87 4.42 12.02 2.18
C PHE A 87 3.98 11.49 0.81
N ALA A 88 2.69 11.52 0.48
CA ALA A 88 2.19 11.16 -0.85
C ALA A 88 2.82 12.00 -1.97
N ALA A 89 2.97 13.31 -1.76
CA ALA A 89 3.67 14.18 -2.71
C ALA A 89 5.17 13.83 -2.83
N MET A 90 5.83 13.43 -1.74
CA MET A 90 7.22 12.97 -1.75
C MET A 90 7.38 11.67 -2.55
N VAL A 91 6.44 10.73 -2.40
CA VAL A 91 6.41 9.47 -3.15
C VAL A 91 6.17 9.74 -4.64
N SER A 92 5.16 10.54 -4.97
CA SER A 92 4.86 10.97 -6.34
C SER A 92 6.09 11.58 -7.02
N ASN A 93 6.80 12.47 -6.32
CA ASN A 93 8.02 13.09 -6.84
C ASN A 93 9.13 12.07 -7.10
N LEU A 94 9.37 11.14 -6.17
CA LEU A 94 10.39 10.09 -6.32
C LEU A 94 10.11 9.19 -7.53
N LEU A 95 8.85 8.81 -7.76
CA LEU A 95 8.46 7.99 -8.90
C LEU A 95 8.59 8.77 -10.22
N TYR A 96 8.13 10.03 -10.24
CA TYR A 96 8.15 10.85 -11.45
C TYR A 96 9.56 11.28 -11.87
N GLU A 97 10.52 11.38 -10.94
CA GLU A 97 11.95 11.55 -11.25
C GLU A 97 12.47 10.48 -12.23
N ARG A 98 11.84 9.30 -12.22
CA ARG A 98 12.18 8.15 -13.06
C ARG A 98 11.17 7.91 -14.18
N ARG A 99 10.54 8.96 -14.73
CA ARG A 99 9.48 8.87 -15.75
C ARG A 99 9.77 7.98 -16.97
N PHE A 100 11.01 7.94 -17.46
CA PHE A 100 11.42 7.15 -18.64
C PHE A 100 12.09 5.81 -18.31
N GLY A 101 12.19 5.47 -17.02
CA GLY A 101 12.70 4.21 -16.52
C GLY A 101 12.13 3.99 -15.12
N PRO A 102 10.81 3.74 -15.03
CA PRO A 102 10.06 3.80 -13.78
C PRO A 102 10.44 2.66 -12.84
N TYR A 103 10.12 2.86 -11.56
CA TYR A 103 10.06 1.76 -10.61
C TYR A 103 8.78 0.96 -10.85
N PHE A 104 8.87 -0.36 -10.89
CA PHE A 104 7.73 -1.24 -11.07
C PHE A 104 7.04 -1.53 -9.73
N VAL A 105 6.56 -0.46 -9.08
CA VAL A 105 5.77 -0.54 -7.85
C VAL A 105 4.56 0.40 -7.95
N GLU A 106 3.49 0.05 -7.26
CA GLU A 106 2.26 0.85 -7.19
C GLU A 106 1.95 1.16 -5.71
N PRO A 107 2.56 2.22 -5.14
CA PRO A 107 2.51 2.44 -3.71
C PRO A 107 1.10 2.69 -3.18
N VAL A 108 0.83 2.16 -2.00
CA VAL A 108 -0.36 2.44 -1.21
C VAL A 108 0.08 3.11 0.09
N ILE A 109 -0.51 4.24 0.43
CA ILE A 109 -0.22 5.00 1.64
C ILE A 109 -1.47 4.99 2.49
N ALA A 110 -1.30 4.65 3.76
CA ALA A 110 -2.36 4.71 4.76
C ALA A 110 -1.81 5.37 6.03
N GLY A 111 -2.53 6.35 6.56
CA GLY A 111 -2.13 6.98 7.82
C GLY A 111 -3.14 7.96 8.37
N LEU A 112 -2.84 8.46 9.56
CA LEU A 112 -3.60 9.52 10.22
C LEU A 112 -2.78 10.82 10.23
N ASP A 113 -3.44 11.97 10.06
CA ASP A 113 -2.73 13.24 10.25
C ASP A 113 -2.24 13.35 11.71
N PRO A 114 -0.96 13.69 11.95
CA PRO A 114 -0.39 13.71 13.30
C PRO A 114 -0.99 14.80 14.22
N LYS A 115 -1.79 15.72 13.69
CA LYS A 115 -2.46 16.77 14.46
C LYS A 115 -3.97 16.59 14.53
N THR A 116 -4.62 16.32 13.39
CA THR A 116 -6.09 16.22 13.33
C THR A 116 -6.59 14.79 13.54
N PHE A 117 -5.73 13.78 13.42
CA PHE A 117 -6.09 12.36 13.38
C PHE A 117 -7.09 12.00 12.27
N GLU A 118 -7.22 12.86 11.26
CA GLU A 118 -8.04 12.57 10.09
C GLU A 118 -7.41 11.42 9.29
N PRO A 119 -8.21 10.42 8.89
CA PRO A 119 -7.72 9.31 8.08
C PRO A 119 -7.35 9.79 6.68
N TYR A 120 -6.27 9.23 6.14
CA TYR A 120 -5.80 9.51 4.81
C TYR A 120 -5.31 8.23 4.15
N ILE A 121 -5.88 7.93 2.99
CA ILE A 121 -5.42 6.88 2.09
C ILE A 121 -5.09 7.46 0.72
N CYS A 122 -4.13 6.85 0.03
CA CYS A 122 -3.72 7.25 -1.31
C CYS A 122 -3.03 6.08 -2.00
N ASN A 123 -3.36 5.80 -3.25
CA ASN A 123 -2.52 4.96 -4.10
C ASN A 123 -1.87 5.80 -5.20
N LEU A 124 -0.73 5.33 -5.69
CA LEU A 124 -0.03 5.94 -6.80
C LEU A 124 0.21 4.90 -7.89
N ASP A 125 0.09 5.32 -9.15
CA ASP A 125 0.60 4.52 -10.26
C ASP A 125 2.14 4.48 -10.27
N LEU A 126 2.71 3.63 -11.11
CA LEU A 126 4.16 3.45 -11.24
C LEU A 126 4.95 4.69 -11.73
N ILE A 127 4.26 5.73 -12.20
CA ILE A 127 4.88 7.01 -12.58
C ILE A 127 4.57 8.14 -11.60
N GLY A 128 3.86 7.87 -10.50
CA GLY A 128 3.61 8.81 -9.42
C GLY A 128 2.37 9.68 -9.59
N CYS A 129 1.35 9.25 -10.33
CA CYS A 129 0.03 9.88 -10.32
C CYS A 129 -0.72 9.51 -9.03
N PRO A 130 -1.00 10.47 -8.12
CA PRO A 130 -1.71 10.17 -6.88
C PRO A 130 -3.22 10.09 -7.10
N ASN A 131 -3.85 9.10 -6.48
CA ASN A 131 -5.30 8.98 -6.37
C ASN A 131 -5.68 8.89 -4.88
N THR A 132 -6.58 9.76 -4.45
CA THR A 132 -6.94 9.97 -3.03
C THR A 132 -8.45 9.84 -2.84
N PRO A 133 -8.99 8.62 -2.84
CA PRO A 133 -10.40 8.40 -2.56
C PRO A 133 -10.68 8.43 -1.05
N GLU A 134 -11.95 8.49 -0.68
CA GLU A 134 -12.39 8.56 0.72
C GLU A 134 -12.70 7.18 1.33
N ASP A 135 -12.81 6.13 0.50
CA ASP A 135 -13.27 4.79 0.86
C ASP A 135 -12.11 3.78 1.01
N PHE A 136 -11.55 3.33 -0.11
CA PHE A 136 -10.49 2.34 -0.13
C PHE A 136 -9.58 2.50 -1.35
N VAL A 137 -8.37 1.96 -1.25
CA VAL A 137 -7.42 1.87 -2.34
C VAL A 137 -6.83 0.48 -2.40
N VAL A 138 -6.58 0.01 -3.62
CA VAL A 138 -6.04 -1.33 -3.89
C VAL A 138 -4.87 -1.21 -4.86
N ALA A 139 -3.93 -2.14 -4.76
CA ALA A 139 -2.81 -2.25 -5.68
C ALA A 139 -2.26 -3.68 -5.72
N GLY A 140 -1.60 -4.03 -6.83
CA GLY A 140 -1.03 -5.36 -7.04
C GLY A 140 -1.82 -6.24 -8.00
N THR A 141 -1.52 -7.54 -8.02
CA THR A 141 -1.99 -8.47 -9.05
C THR A 141 -3.46 -8.86 -8.92
N CYS A 142 -4.03 -8.78 -7.72
CA CYS A 142 -5.44 -9.09 -7.45
C CYS A 142 -6.34 -7.85 -7.32
N ALA A 143 -5.95 -6.73 -7.95
CA ALA A 143 -6.68 -5.47 -7.84
C ALA A 143 -8.16 -5.59 -8.27
N GLU A 144 -8.47 -6.30 -9.36
CA GLU A 144 -9.85 -6.49 -9.83
C GLU A 144 -10.72 -7.23 -8.80
N GLN A 145 -10.18 -8.28 -8.18
CA GLN A 145 -10.85 -9.06 -7.15
C GLN A 145 -11.03 -8.23 -5.87
N LEU A 146 -10.00 -7.47 -5.48
CA LEU A 146 -10.09 -6.56 -4.33
C LEU A 146 -11.14 -5.48 -4.57
N TYR A 147 -11.19 -4.84 -5.74
CA TYR A 147 -12.26 -3.89 -6.08
C TYR A 147 -13.64 -4.53 -5.88
N GLY A 148 -13.88 -5.73 -6.44
CA GLY A 148 -15.15 -6.42 -6.29
C GLY A 148 -15.56 -6.71 -4.84
N MET A 149 -14.60 -7.07 -3.98
CA MET A 149 -14.86 -7.32 -2.57
C MET A 149 -15.04 -6.03 -1.76
N CYS A 150 -14.19 -5.03 -1.99
CA CYS A 150 -14.22 -3.77 -1.23
C CYS A 150 -15.51 -2.99 -1.51
N GLU A 151 -15.98 -2.95 -2.76
CA GLU A 151 -17.24 -2.30 -3.15
C GLU A 151 -18.48 -2.90 -2.45
N VAL A 152 -18.42 -4.18 -2.08
CA VAL A 152 -19.54 -4.89 -1.45
C VAL A 152 -19.49 -4.79 0.08
N LEU A 153 -18.29 -4.82 0.66
CA LEU A 153 -18.11 -4.93 2.11
C LEU A 153 -17.87 -3.58 2.80
N TRP A 154 -17.33 -2.58 2.10
CA TRP A 154 -17.01 -1.30 2.70
C TRP A 154 -18.26 -0.48 2.98
N GLU A 155 -18.31 0.13 4.16
CA GLU A 155 -19.34 1.08 4.56
C GLU A 155 -18.67 2.34 5.14
N PRO A 156 -19.30 3.51 5.03
CA PRO A 156 -18.80 4.72 5.67
C PRO A 156 -18.83 4.58 7.20
N ASP A 157 -17.85 5.21 7.87
CA ASP A 157 -17.77 5.31 9.34
C ASP A 157 -17.67 3.98 10.12
N LEU A 158 -17.07 2.94 9.51
CA LEU A 158 -16.76 1.68 10.20
C LEU A 158 -15.88 1.90 11.45
N GLU A 159 -16.27 1.34 12.59
CA GLU A 159 -15.44 1.33 13.80
C GLU A 159 -14.21 0.40 13.60
N PRO A 160 -13.13 0.54 14.40
CA PRO A 160 -11.89 -0.20 14.17
C PRO A 160 -12.01 -1.73 14.07
N ASP A 161 -12.88 -2.34 14.87
CA ASP A 161 -13.09 -3.79 14.88
C ASP A 161 -13.84 -4.24 13.61
N ASP A 162 -14.87 -3.49 13.20
CA ASP A 162 -15.61 -3.76 11.97
C ASP A 162 -14.73 -3.54 10.73
N LEU A 163 -13.90 -2.50 10.74
CA LEU A 163 -12.93 -2.23 9.67
C LEU A 163 -11.92 -3.38 9.53
N PHE A 164 -11.45 -3.93 10.66
CA PHE A 164 -10.55 -5.08 10.66
C PHE A 164 -11.20 -6.33 10.06
N GLU A 165 -12.46 -6.62 10.39
CA GLU A 165 -13.18 -7.75 9.80
C GLU A 165 -13.42 -7.54 8.30
N THR A 166 -13.86 -6.34 7.90
CA THR A 166 -14.12 -5.97 6.50
C THR A 166 -12.88 -6.12 5.64
N ILE A 167 -11.73 -5.56 6.06
CA ILE A 167 -10.48 -5.64 5.28
C ILE A 167 -9.94 -7.08 5.23
N SER A 168 -10.10 -7.84 6.32
CA SER A 168 -9.68 -9.24 6.40
C SER A 168 -10.48 -10.10 5.42
N GLN A 169 -11.81 -9.97 5.42
CA GLN A 169 -12.67 -10.68 4.49
C GLN A 169 -12.41 -10.28 3.04
N ALA A 170 -12.21 -8.98 2.78
CA ALA A 170 -11.93 -8.50 1.43
C ALA A 170 -10.62 -9.10 0.89
N LEU A 171 -9.55 -9.08 1.71
CA LEU A 171 -8.25 -9.58 1.30
C LEU A 171 -8.25 -11.10 1.10
N MET A 172 -8.77 -11.88 2.08
CA MET A 172 -8.80 -13.35 2.02
C MET A 172 -9.52 -13.87 0.78
N ASN A 173 -10.74 -13.35 0.53
CA ASN A 173 -11.53 -13.78 -0.62
C ASN A 173 -10.93 -13.35 -1.97
N ALA A 174 -10.20 -12.22 -1.99
CA ALA A 174 -9.59 -11.71 -3.20
C ALA A 174 -8.34 -12.51 -3.60
N PHE A 175 -7.41 -12.76 -2.68
CA PHE A 175 -6.19 -13.50 -3.05
C PHE A 175 -6.43 -15.00 -3.24
N ASP A 176 -7.47 -15.60 -2.63
CA ASP A 176 -7.88 -16.99 -2.94
C ASP A 176 -8.28 -17.17 -4.42
N ARG A 177 -8.53 -16.06 -5.12
CA ARG A 177 -8.83 -16.01 -6.56
C ARG A 177 -7.65 -15.55 -7.42
N ASP A 178 -6.48 -15.32 -6.84
CA ASP A 178 -5.24 -14.96 -7.55
C ASP A 178 -4.12 -15.98 -7.30
N ALA A 179 -3.49 -16.48 -8.36
CA ALA A 179 -2.37 -17.41 -8.24
C ALA A 179 -1.06 -16.70 -7.81
N GLY A 180 -0.97 -15.38 -8.02
CA GLY A 180 0.20 -14.56 -7.71
C GLY A 180 0.31 -14.17 -6.23
N SER A 181 -0.78 -14.26 -5.48
CA SER A 181 -0.88 -13.78 -4.10
C SER A 181 -1.40 -14.87 -3.17
N VAL A 182 -0.79 -15.00 -1.99
CA VAL A 182 -1.16 -16.00 -0.98
C VAL A 182 -0.90 -15.41 0.41
N GLY A 183 -1.88 -15.54 1.30
CA GLY A 183 -1.72 -15.34 2.74
C GLY A 183 -1.47 -16.66 3.47
N GLU A 184 -0.80 -16.62 4.63
CA GLU A 184 -0.93 -17.71 5.61
C GLU A 184 -2.35 -17.73 6.17
N GLN A 185 -2.92 -18.93 6.34
CA GLN A 185 -4.12 -19.15 7.13
C GLN A 185 -3.81 -19.08 8.62
#